data_AF-A0A164EUN8-F1
#
_entry.id   AF-A0A164EUN8-F1
#
_cell.length_a   1.000
_cell.length_b   1.000
_cell.length_c   1.000
_cell.angle_alpha   90.00
_cell.angle_beta   90.00
_cell.angle_gamma   90.00
#
_symmetry.space_group_name_H-M   'P 1'
#
loop_
_entity.id
_entity.type
_entity.pdbx_description
1 polymer ?
#
loop_
_entity_poly.entity_id
_entity_poly.type
_entity_poly.pdbx_seq_one_letter_code
_entity_poly.pdbx_strand_id
1 'polypeptide(L)'
;MKSISATARTSENDYYGRRQHPSPVSTIYDGWSTEGLVLYDGEATDQRRNVTYSISNKLMVHLTSPEIREQLPFSWTVSRISTPQCNHTFDGPNGIIKSPNYPLVYSHLSDCRWNIDVKSGSKIRLLFAFFETQDQADFLYVYDGPTVYSKLLLEKSGSITPFEITSTSNQVLLRFLTDANTAFPVR
;
A
#
# COMPACT_ATOMS: atom_id res chain seq x y z
N MET A 1 2.26 3.00 13.41
CA MET A 1 0.90 3.48 13.06
C MET A 1 0.10 2.28 12.57
N LYS A 2 -1.18 2.12 12.96
CA LYS A 2 -2.03 0.98 12.56
C LYS A 2 -3.01 1.49 11.51
N SER A 3 -2.75 1.25 10.23
CA SER A 3 -3.71 1.48 9.16
C SER A 3 -4.62 0.28 9.00
N ILE A 4 -5.69 0.44 8.23
CA ILE A 4 -6.62 -0.63 7.88
C ILE A 4 -6.93 -0.49 6.40
N SER A 5 -6.97 -1.60 5.65
CA SER A 5 -7.49 -1.61 4.28
C SER A 5 -8.84 -2.28 4.19
N ALA A 6 -9.68 -1.81 3.28
CA ALA A 6 -10.91 -2.48 2.87
C ALA A 6 -10.84 -2.89 1.39
N THR A 7 -11.48 -3.99 1.03
CA THR A 7 -11.62 -4.43 -0.37
C THR A 7 -13.02 -5.01 -0.57
N ALA A 8 -13.75 -4.49 -1.56
CA ALA A 8 -15.05 -5.02 -1.98
C ALA A 8 -14.87 -6.22 -2.91
N ARG A 9 -15.74 -7.22 -2.80
CA ARG A 9 -15.94 -8.23 -3.84
C ARG A 9 -17.40 -8.62 -3.96
N THR A 10 -17.87 -8.78 -5.19
CA THR A 10 -19.14 -9.46 -5.52
C THR A 10 -18.83 -10.90 -5.91
N SER A 11 -19.67 -11.86 -5.53
CA SER A 11 -19.47 -13.25 -5.95
C SER A 11 -20.09 -13.48 -7.33
N GLU A 12 -19.29 -13.62 -8.38
CA GLU A 12 -19.80 -13.88 -9.75
C GLU A 12 -20.09 -15.38 -10.02
N ASN A 13 -20.08 -16.24 -8.99
CA ASN A 13 -20.09 -17.70 -9.19
C ASN A 13 -21.40 -18.45 -8.92
N ASP A 14 -22.51 -17.81 -8.57
CA ASP A 14 -23.71 -18.56 -8.15
C ASP A 14 -25.01 -18.31 -8.92
N TYR A 15 -25.02 -17.68 -10.11
CA TYR A 15 -26.22 -17.73 -10.95
C TYR A 15 -25.90 -17.73 -12.45
N TYR A 16 -26.07 -18.89 -13.08
CA TYR A 16 -26.19 -19.02 -14.53
C TYR A 16 -27.36 -18.15 -15.03
N GLY A 17 -27.07 -17.00 -15.64
CA GLY A 17 -28.08 -16.24 -16.37
C GLY A 17 -27.81 -14.76 -16.46
N ARG A 18 -27.42 -14.32 -17.66
CA ARG A 18 -27.27 -12.93 -18.12
C ARG A 18 -28.39 -11.97 -17.64
N ARG A 19 -28.25 -11.39 -16.45
CA ARG A 19 -28.85 -10.10 -16.08
C ARG A 19 -27.79 -9.30 -15.35
N GLN A 20 -27.43 -8.13 -15.89
CA GLN A 20 -26.63 -7.16 -15.14
C GLN A 20 -27.50 -6.65 -14.00
N HIS A 21 -27.28 -7.18 -12.79
CA HIS A 21 -27.85 -6.61 -11.58
C HIS A 21 -26.94 -5.45 -11.15
N PRO A 22 -27.49 -4.26 -10.85
CA PRO A 22 -26.68 -3.14 -10.37
C PRO A 22 -25.98 -3.57 -9.07
N SER A 23 -24.66 -3.37 -9.01
CA SER A 23 -23.91 -3.67 -7.79
C SER A 23 -24.24 -2.62 -6.73
N PRO A 24 -24.27 -2.99 -5.44
CA PRO A 24 -24.50 -2.01 -4.38
C PRO A 24 -23.41 -0.94 -4.40
N VAL A 25 -23.82 0.31 -4.16
CA VAL A 25 -22.89 1.44 -4.02
C VAL A 25 -22.38 1.44 -2.59
N SER A 26 -21.08 1.58 -2.45
CA SER A 26 -20.42 1.63 -1.16
C SER A 26 -19.57 2.86 -1.04
N THR A 27 -19.70 3.50 0.11
CA THR A 27 -18.87 4.64 0.49
C THR A 27 -18.09 4.26 1.74
N ILE A 28 -16.77 4.37 1.69
CA ILE A 28 -15.88 4.10 2.83
C ILE A 28 -15.41 5.44 3.38
N TYR A 29 -15.50 5.62 4.69
CA TYR A 29 -15.06 6.80 5.41
C TYR A 29 -13.92 6.46 6.38
N ASP A 30 -12.96 7.35 6.54
CA ASP A 30 -11.96 7.27 7.61
C ASP A 30 -12.59 7.72 8.94
N GLY A 31 -12.55 6.87 9.97
CA GLY A 31 -13.14 7.12 11.28
C GLY A 31 -14.38 6.28 11.61
N TRP A 32 -15.28 6.81 12.43
CA TRP A 32 -16.47 6.10 12.95
C TRP A 32 -17.80 6.55 12.33
N SER A 33 -17.81 7.59 11.50
CA SER A 33 -19.05 8.19 11.00
C SER A 33 -18.96 8.50 9.51
N THR A 34 -20.12 8.77 8.92
CA THR A 34 -20.29 9.22 7.52
C THR A 34 -19.93 10.69 7.32
N GLU A 35 -19.51 11.39 8.39
CA GLU A 35 -18.96 12.76 8.32
C GLU A 35 -17.43 12.75 8.12
N GLY A 36 -16.82 11.56 8.15
CA GLY A 36 -15.38 11.38 7.95
C GLY A 36 -14.92 11.62 6.51
N LEU A 37 -13.60 11.52 6.30
CA LEU A 37 -13.02 11.62 4.96
C LEU A 37 -13.47 10.44 4.09
N VAL A 38 -14.05 10.71 2.92
CA VAL A 38 -14.39 9.67 1.94
C VAL A 38 -13.11 9.09 1.35
N LEU A 39 -12.88 7.82 1.62
CA LEU A 39 -11.78 6.99 1.17
C LEU A 39 -12.13 6.23 -0.12
N TYR A 40 -13.39 5.87 -0.29
CA TYR A 40 -13.89 5.20 -1.49
C TYR A 40 -15.33 5.58 -1.70
N ASP A 41 -15.74 5.78 -2.95
CA ASP A 41 -17.14 5.93 -3.33
C ASP A 41 -17.35 5.30 -4.71
N GLY A 42 -18.16 4.26 -4.78
CA GLY A 42 -18.39 3.56 -6.04
C GLY A 42 -19.08 2.21 -5.90
N GLU A 43 -19.35 1.59 -7.05
CA GLU A 43 -19.92 0.25 -7.13
C GLU A 43 -18.90 -0.79 -6.66
N ALA A 44 -19.35 -1.69 -5.76
CA ALA A 44 -18.58 -2.86 -5.38
C ALA A 44 -18.39 -3.77 -6.61
N THR A 45 -17.25 -3.64 -7.30
CA THR A 45 -16.92 -4.43 -8.50
C THR A 45 -15.89 -5.52 -8.16
N ASP A 46 -15.92 -6.66 -8.88
CA ASP A 46 -14.95 -7.77 -8.74
C ASP A 46 -13.53 -7.41 -9.22
N GLN A 47 -13.31 -6.18 -9.67
CA GLN A 47 -11.99 -5.74 -10.10
C GLN A 47 -11.10 -5.50 -8.89
N ARG A 48 -10.04 -6.32 -8.81
CA ARG A 48 -9.00 -6.44 -7.76
C ARG A 48 -8.26 -5.15 -7.31
N ARG A 49 -8.74 -3.93 -7.61
CA ARG A 49 -7.93 -2.70 -7.51
C ARG A 49 -8.54 -1.52 -6.73
N ASN A 50 -9.58 -1.71 -5.93
CA ASN A 50 -10.09 -0.64 -5.05
C ASN A 50 -9.68 -0.90 -3.59
N VAL A 51 -8.37 -0.89 -3.33
CA VAL A 51 -7.84 -0.98 -1.95
C VAL A 51 -7.68 0.43 -1.41
N THR A 52 -8.50 0.83 -0.45
CA THR A 52 -8.28 2.09 0.27
C THR A 52 -7.67 1.87 1.65
N TYR A 53 -6.88 2.83 2.11
CA TYR A 53 -6.19 2.85 3.38
C TYR A 53 -6.79 3.91 4.31
N SER A 54 -7.12 3.52 5.54
CA SER A 54 -7.36 4.45 6.63
C SER A 54 -6.07 4.74 7.37
N ILE A 55 -5.86 6.00 7.74
CA ILE A 55 -4.75 6.44 8.60
C ILE A 55 -5.06 6.24 10.09
N SER A 56 -6.32 5.93 10.40
CA SER A 56 -6.77 5.61 11.73
C SER A 56 -6.91 4.10 11.91
N ASN A 57 -7.17 3.68 13.15
CA ASN A 57 -7.54 2.31 13.46
C ASN A 57 -9.05 2.08 13.30
N LYS A 58 -9.74 2.93 12.53
CA LYS A 58 -11.21 3.01 12.44
C LYS A 58 -11.64 3.27 10.99
N LEU A 59 -12.60 2.50 10.52
CA LEU A 59 -13.20 2.66 9.21
C LEU A 59 -14.70 2.55 9.37
N MET A 60 -15.44 3.42 8.69
CA MET A 60 -16.89 3.32 8.57
C MET A 60 -17.25 2.98 7.13
N VAL A 61 -17.97 1.88 6.92
CA VAL A 61 -18.45 1.46 5.60
C VAL A 61 -19.95 1.74 5.56
N HIS A 62 -20.37 2.61 4.65
CA HIS A 62 -21.76 2.89 4.37
C HIS A 62 -22.18 2.20 3.07
N LEU A 63 -23.34 1.57 3.09
CA LEU A 63 -23.86 0.80 1.98
C LEU A 63 -25.19 1.39 1.55
N THR A 64 -25.25 1.83 0.30
CA THR A 64 -26.46 2.38 -0.30
C THR A 64 -26.95 1.40 -1.36
N SER A 65 -28.09 0.79 -1.08
CA SER A 65 -28.78 -0.09 -1.99
C SER A 65 -29.83 0.73 -2.75
N PRO A 66 -29.71 0.89 -4.08
CA PRO A 66 -30.62 1.76 -4.82
C PRO A 66 -32.04 1.19 -5.02
N GLU A 67 -32.30 -0.12 -4.84
CA GLU A 67 -33.65 -0.68 -5.05
C GLU A 67 -33.88 -2.12 -4.53
N ILE A 68 -35.17 -2.46 -4.23
CA ILE A 68 -35.70 -3.67 -3.57
C ILE A 68 -35.69 -4.94 -4.47
N ARG A 69 -34.73 -5.08 -5.40
CA ARG A 69 -34.57 -6.32 -6.17
C ARG A 69 -33.49 -7.19 -5.55
N GLU A 70 -33.60 -8.50 -5.75
CA GLU A 70 -32.58 -9.47 -5.34
C GLU A 70 -31.20 -9.00 -5.85
N GLN A 71 -30.35 -8.62 -4.89
CA GLN A 71 -28.97 -8.18 -5.13
C GLN A 71 -28.03 -9.34 -4.82
N LEU A 72 -26.97 -9.46 -5.63
CA LEU A 72 -25.93 -10.46 -5.40
C LEU A 72 -25.30 -10.24 -4.01
N PRO A 73 -24.97 -11.32 -3.28
CA PRO A 73 -24.21 -11.20 -2.06
C PRO A 73 -22.85 -10.57 -2.37
N PHE A 74 -22.46 -9.61 -1.54
CA PHE A 74 -21.16 -8.95 -1.59
C PHE A 74 -20.44 -9.14 -0.25
N SER A 75 -19.11 -9.07 -0.29
CA SER A 75 -18.27 -9.15 0.90
C SER A 75 -17.23 -8.06 0.88
N TRP A 76 -16.88 -7.58 2.07
CA TRP A 76 -15.76 -6.68 2.28
C TRP A 76 -14.73 -7.38 3.14
N THR A 77 -13.47 -7.36 2.72
CA THR A 77 -12.37 -7.80 3.59
C THR A 77 -11.70 -6.58 4.19
N VAL A 78 -11.74 -6.47 5.52
CA VAL A 78 -11.06 -5.42 6.29
C VAL A 78 -9.82 -6.02 6.94
N SER A 79 -8.64 -5.54 6.56
CA SER A 79 -7.36 -6.04 7.07
C SER A 79 -6.66 -4.95 7.86
N ARG A 80 -6.22 -5.26 9.08
CA ARG A 80 -5.27 -4.37 9.78
C ARG A 80 -3.96 -4.37 9.00
N ILE A 81 -3.51 -3.19 8.65
CA ILE A 81 -2.20 -2.95 8.11
C ILE A 81 -1.41 -2.27 9.22
N SER A 82 -0.53 -3.00 9.90
CA SER A 82 0.60 -2.30 10.51
C SER A 82 1.52 -1.94 9.35
N THR A 83 1.47 -0.72 8.83
CA THR A 83 2.63 -0.23 8.08
C THR A 83 3.72 -0.14 9.12
N PRO A 84 4.76 -0.98 9.04
CA PRO A 84 5.86 -0.80 9.96
C PRO A 84 6.37 0.61 9.71
N GLN A 85 6.40 1.40 10.76
CA GLN A 85 7.06 2.70 10.70
C GLN A 85 8.49 2.49 10.22
N CYS A 86 9.12 3.59 9.80
CA CYS A 86 10.54 3.59 9.57
C CYS A 86 11.29 2.86 10.71
N ASN A 87 12.43 2.27 10.38
CA ASN A 87 13.31 1.51 11.28
C ASN A 87 12.72 0.16 11.71
N HIS A 88 12.15 -0.57 10.75
CA HIS A 88 11.63 -1.92 10.94
C HIS A 88 12.48 -2.98 10.25
N THR A 89 12.45 -4.21 10.79
CA THR A 89 13.09 -5.38 10.19
C THR A 89 12.04 -6.36 9.69
N PHE A 90 12.14 -6.76 8.43
CA PHE A 90 11.31 -7.79 7.82
C PHE A 90 12.10 -9.08 7.77
N ASP A 91 11.56 -10.15 8.36
CA ASP A 91 12.19 -11.47 8.50
C ASP A 91 11.38 -12.60 7.82
N GLY A 92 10.28 -12.24 7.15
CA GLY A 92 9.40 -13.17 6.44
C GLY A 92 9.84 -13.44 4.99
N PRO A 93 9.31 -14.51 4.36
CA PRO A 93 9.64 -14.87 2.98
C PRO A 93 9.08 -13.89 1.94
N ASN A 94 8.08 -13.09 2.32
CA ASN A 94 7.46 -12.06 1.47
C ASN A 94 7.00 -10.89 2.37
N GLY A 95 6.89 -9.70 1.78
CA GLY A 95 6.40 -8.52 2.49
C GLY A 95 6.06 -7.38 1.54
N ILE A 96 5.39 -6.36 2.08
CA ILE A 96 5.09 -5.11 1.37
C ILE A 96 5.65 -3.95 2.21
N ILE A 97 6.49 -3.13 1.58
CA ILE A 97 7.06 -1.92 2.19
C ILE A 97 6.40 -0.72 1.55
N LYS A 98 6.08 0.27 2.37
CA LYS A 98 5.46 1.53 1.97
C LYS A 98 6.21 2.68 2.61
N SER A 99 6.24 3.83 1.94
CA SER A 99 6.76 5.05 2.54
C SER A 99 5.99 5.39 3.82
N PRO A 100 6.62 6.09 4.78
CA PRO A 100 5.92 6.62 5.94
C PRO A 100 4.69 7.42 5.49
N ASN A 101 3.58 7.26 6.22
CA ASN A 101 2.28 7.92 5.98
C ASN A 101 1.55 7.55 4.68
N TYR A 102 2.10 6.67 3.83
CA TYR A 102 1.39 6.22 2.62
C TYR A 102 -0.07 5.82 2.90
N PRO A 103 -1.05 6.27 2.10
CA PRO A 103 -0.91 6.95 0.81
C PRO A 103 -0.74 8.48 0.89
N LEU A 104 -0.70 9.05 2.09
CA LEU A 104 -0.42 10.47 2.26
C LEU A 104 1.06 10.78 2.00
N VAL A 105 1.35 12.07 1.95
CA VAL A 105 2.71 12.61 1.79
C VAL A 105 3.62 12.10 2.91
N TYR A 106 4.82 11.65 2.53
CA TYR A 106 5.84 11.23 3.49
C TYR A 106 6.40 12.44 4.27
N SER A 107 6.97 12.19 5.44
CA SER A 107 7.55 13.25 6.28
C SER A 107 8.84 13.82 5.69
N HIS A 108 9.03 15.13 5.84
CA HIS A 108 10.29 15.82 5.54
C HIS A 108 11.38 15.46 6.56
N LEU A 109 12.65 15.76 6.25
CA LEU A 109 13.81 15.57 7.14
C LEU A 109 13.90 14.17 7.76
N SER A 110 13.50 13.15 7.00
CA SER A 110 13.40 11.78 7.50
C SER A 110 14.58 10.94 7.04
N ASP A 111 15.18 10.20 7.98
CA ASP A 111 16.10 9.08 7.70
C ASP A 111 15.37 7.78 8.04
N CYS A 112 14.66 7.27 7.04
CA CYS A 112 13.80 6.11 7.19
C CYS A 112 14.52 4.85 6.71
N ARG A 113 14.64 3.83 7.57
CA ARG A 113 15.35 2.60 7.23
C ARG A 113 14.46 1.36 7.31
N TRP A 114 14.65 0.41 6.41
CA TRP A 114 14.06 -0.92 6.52
C TRP A 114 15.13 -1.97 6.28
N ASN A 115 15.27 -2.88 7.22
CA ASN A 115 16.12 -4.06 7.07
C ASN A 115 15.25 -5.20 6.57
N ILE A 116 15.74 -5.92 5.57
CA ILE A 116 15.11 -7.15 5.08
C ILE A 116 16.14 -8.26 5.29
N ASP A 117 15.77 -9.24 6.09
CA ASP A 117 16.58 -10.41 6.39
C ASP A 117 15.80 -11.66 5.97
N VAL A 118 16.39 -12.47 5.10
CA VAL A 118 15.82 -13.75 4.71
C VAL A 118 16.82 -14.86 5.02
N LYS A 119 16.32 -16.10 5.07
CA LYS A 119 17.14 -17.27 5.33
C LYS A 119 18.39 -17.30 4.45
N SER A 120 19.55 -17.57 5.06
CA SER A 120 20.83 -17.72 4.36
C SER A 120 20.73 -18.65 3.15
N GLY A 121 21.38 -18.27 2.05
CA GLY A 121 21.28 -18.93 0.75
C GLY A 121 20.12 -18.44 -0.13
N SER A 122 19.19 -17.65 0.41
CA SER A 122 18.13 -17.00 -0.37
C SER A 122 18.59 -15.63 -0.90
N LYS A 123 17.93 -15.15 -1.95
CA LYS A 123 18.10 -13.79 -2.48
C LYS A 123 16.81 -13.01 -2.32
N ILE A 124 16.92 -11.70 -2.22
CA ILE A 124 15.80 -10.78 -2.05
C ILE A 124 15.50 -10.13 -3.40
N ARG A 125 14.30 -10.36 -3.93
CA ARG A 125 13.78 -9.64 -5.10
C ARG A 125 12.88 -8.50 -4.63
N LEU A 126 13.21 -7.28 -5.04
CA LEU A 126 12.45 -6.08 -4.75
C LEU A 126 11.71 -5.64 -6.01
N LEU A 127 10.39 -5.53 -5.92
CA LEU A 127 9.53 -4.98 -6.97
C LEU A 127 9.03 -3.60 -6.54
N PHE A 128 9.39 -2.58 -7.30
CA PHE A 128 8.91 -1.22 -7.10
C PHE A 128 7.64 -1.02 -7.93
N ALA A 129 6.48 -1.30 -7.34
CA ALA A 129 5.20 -1.18 -8.02
C ALA A 129 4.78 0.28 -8.26
N PHE A 130 5.06 1.16 -7.29
CA PHE A 130 4.80 2.59 -7.35
C PHE A 130 5.94 3.32 -6.64
N PHE A 131 6.53 4.33 -7.29
CA PHE A 131 7.59 5.15 -6.72
C PHE A 131 7.46 6.58 -7.24
N GLU A 132 7.25 7.51 -6.32
CA GLU A 132 7.17 8.95 -6.58
C GLU A 132 7.76 9.68 -5.37
N THR A 133 8.84 10.43 -5.60
CA THR A 133 9.50 11.29 -4.61
C THR A 133 9.87 12.62 -5.26
N GLN A 134 10.29 13.61 -4.47
CA GLN A 134 10.86 14.84 -5.02
C GLN A 134 12.11 14.51 -5.86
N ASP A 135 12.05 14.83 -7.14
CA ASP A 135 13.16 14.58 -8.06
C ASP A 135 14.40 15.34 -7.62
N GLN A 136 15.54 14.65 -7.65
CA GLN A 136 16.86 15.18 -7.26
C GLN A 136 16.98 15.73 -5.81
N ALA A 137 16.01 15.47 -4.92
CA ALA A 137 16.08 15.89 -3.53
C ALA A 137 15.80 14.75 -2.53
N ASP A 138 14.79 13.94 -2.78
CA ASP A 138 14.40 12.83 -1.91
C ASP A 138 14.80 11.50 -2.53
N PHE A 139 15.66 10.76 -1.83
CA PHE A 139 16.34 9.59 -2.40
C PHE A 139 16.05 8.31 -1.62
N LEU A 140 15.74 7.25 -2.35
CA LEU A 140 15.81 5.89 -1.86
C LEU A 140 17.14 5.26 -2.26
N TYR A 141 17.83 4.73 -1.27
CA TYR A 141 19.03 3.90 -1.41
C TYR A 141 18.72 2.45 -1.07
N VAL A 142 19.24 1.52 -1.88
CA VAL A 142 19.16 0.08 -1.64
C VAL A 142 20.56 -0.49 -1.57
N TYR A 143 20.91 -1.06 -0.43
CA TYR A 143 22.22 -1.66 -0.19
C TYR A 143 22.11 -3.20 -0.15
N ASP A 144 23.02 -3.88 -0.85
CA ASP A 144 23.17 -5.35 -0.92
C ASP A 144 23.84 -5.90 0.34
N GLY A 145 23.21 -5.69 1.49
CA GLY A 145 23.71 -6.10 2.79
C GLY A 145 23.08 -5.30 3.92
N PRO A 146 23.48 -5.56 5.18
CA PRO A 146 22.81 -5.02 6.35
C PRO A 146 23.15 -3.56 6.67
N THR A 147 24.07 -2.90 5.93
CA THR A 147 24.57 -1.56 6.29
C THR A 147 24.73 -0.65 5.09
N VAL A 148 24.85 0.66 5.36
CA VAL A 148 25.16 1.69 4.35
C VAL A 148 26.56 1.55 3.73
N TYR A 149 27.40 0.68 4.28
CA TYR A 149 28.73 0.36 3.75
C TYR A 149 28.69 -0.84 2.78
N SER A 150 27.55 -1.53 2.68
CA SER A 150 27.33 -2.61 1.73
C SER A 150 27.21 -2.05 0.30
N LYS A 151 27.36 -2.91 -0.71
CA LYS A 151 27.30 -2.51 -2.12
C LYS A 151 25.97 -1.82 -2.44
N LEU A 152 26.01 -0.62 -3.00
CA LEU A 152 24.81 0.08 -3.47
C LEU A 152 24.25 -0.62 -4.72
N LEU A 153 22.99 -1.03 -4.67
CA LEU A 153 22.25 -1.61 -5.80
C LEU A 153 21.43 -0.56 -6.56
N LEU A 154 20.89 0.42 -5.83
CA LEU A 154 20.02 1.44 -6.38
C LEU A 154 20.15 2.72 -5.57
N GLU A 155 20.27 3.85 -6.26
CA GLU A 155 20.02 5.19 -5.76
C GLU A 155 19.01 5.83 -6.68
N LYS A 156 17.94 6.41 -6.12
CA LYS A 156 16.81 6.81 -6.93
C LYS A 156 15.93 7.89 -6.30
N SER A 157 15.56 8.87 -7.12
CA SER A 157 14.60 9.93 -6.83
C SER A 157 13.62 10.12 -8.00
N GLY A 158 12.61 10.97 -7.82
CA GLY A 158 11.61 11.28 -8.85
C GLY A 158 10.55 10.19 -9.00
N SER A 159 10.03 10.02 -10.22
CA SER A 159 9.03 8.99 -10.53
C SER A 159 9.62 7.86 -11.37
N ILE A 160 9.05 6.66 -11.25
CA ILE A 160 9.53 5.47 -11.95
C ILE A 160 8.37 4.63 -12.46
N THR A 161 8.53 4.09 -13.67
CA THR A 161 7.74 2.96 -14.17
C THR A 161 8.14 1.66 -13.47
N PRO A 162 7.21 0.75 -13.16
CA PRO A 162 7.50 -0.45 -12.37
C PRO A 162 8.76 -1.19 -12.82
N PHE A 163 9.66 -1.44 -11.87
CA PHE A 163 10.92 -2.13 -12.12
C PHE A 163 11.28 -3.02 -10.93
N GLU A 164 12.21 -3.94 -11.16
CA GLU A 164 12.68 -4.85 -10.13
C GLU A 164 14.20 -4.92 -10.06
N ILE A 165 14.71 -5.20 -8.87
CA ILE A 165 16.12 -5.50 -8.61
C ILE A 165 16.21 -6.74 -7.74
N THR A 166 17.31 -7.48 -7.85
CA THR A 166 17.57 -8.68 -7.05
C THR A 166 18.91 -8.55 -6.34
N SER A 167 18.93 -8.83 -5.04
CA SER A 167 20.15 -8.81 -4.23
C SER A 167 21.07 -10.00 -4.52
N THR A 168 22.33 -9.89 -4.12
CA THR A 168 23.24 -11.05 -4.05
C THR A 168 23.40 -11.57 -2.62
N SER A 169 23.15 -10.71 -1.63
CA SER A 169 23.07 -11.03 -0.21
C SER A 169 21.68 -11.55 0.20
N ASN A 170 21.61 -12.29 1.31
CA ASN A 170 20.35 -12.63 1.98
C ASN A 170 19.84 -11.50 2.91
N GLN A 171 20.55 -10.37 2.94
CA GLN A 171 20.17 -9.17 3.69
C GLN A 171 20.20 -7.95 2.79
N VAL A 172 19.21 -7.07 2.93
CA VAL A 172 19.13 -5.78 2.22
C VAL A 172 18.76 -4.68 3.21
N LEU A 173 19.42 -3.54 3.09
CA LEU A 173 19.03 -2.29 3.75
C LEU A 173 18.41 -1.34 2.72
N LEU A 174 17.18 -0.93 2.97
CA LEU A 174 16.54 0.22 2.32
C LEU A 174 16.74 1.45 3.20
N ARG A 175 17.17 2.56 2.63
CA ARG A 175 17.28 3.85 3.32
C ARG A 175 16.65 4.94 2.47
N PHE A 176 15.54 5.51 2.95
CA PHE A 176 14.87 6.63 2.34
C PHE A 176 15.21 7.92 3.09
N LEU A 177 15.86 8.84 2.40
CA LEU A 177 16.27 10.14 2.92
C LEU A 177 15.44 11.24 2.26
N THR A 178 14.89 12.13 3.08
CA THR A 178 14.13 13.29 2.61
C THR A 178 14.75 14.60 3.07
N ASP A 179 14.67 15.62 2.22
CA ASP A 179 15.21 16.94 2.52
C ASP A 179 14.25 17.80 3.38
N ALA A 180 14.58 19.08 3.55
CA ALA A 180 13.74 20.03 4.29
C ALA A 180 12.58 20.63 3.46
N ASN A 181 12.59 20.39 2.15
CA ASN A 181 11.68 21.00 1.18
C ASN A 181 10.47 20.08 0.90
N THR A 182 9.63 20.51 -0.03
CA THR A 182 8.25 20.03 -0.18
C THR A 182 8.14 18.58 -0.68
N ALA A 183 7.73 17.67 0.21
CA ALA A 183 7.30 16.32 -0.13
C ALA A 183 6.04 16.33 -1.04
N PHE A 184 6.05 15.50 -2.09
CA PHE A 184 4.98 15.43 -3.08
C PHE A 184 3.93 14.36 -2.71
N PRO A 185 2.63 14.61 -2.93
CA PRO A 185 1.62 13.56 -2.87
C PRO A 185 1.80 12.58 -4.03
N VAL A 186 1.60 11.28 -3.77
CA VAL A 186 1.52 10.26 -4.82
C VAL A 186 0.29 10.56 -5.68
N ARG A 187 0.46 10.72 -6.98
CA ARG A 187 -0.66 10.98 -7.92
C ARG A 187 -1.38 9.70 -8.34
#